data_AF-A0A627ZNE1-F1
#
_entry.id   AF-A0A627ZNE1-F1
#
_cell.length_a   1.000
_cell.length_b   1.000
_cell.length_c   1.000
_cell.angle_alpha   90.00
_cell.angle_beta   90.00
_cell.angle_gamma   90.00
#
_symmetry.space_group_name_H-M   'P 1'
#
loop_
_entity.id
_entity.type
_entity.pdbx_description
1 polymer ?
#
loop_
_entity_poly.entity_id
_entity_poly.type
_entity_poly.pdbx_seq_one_letter_code
_entity_poly.pdbx_strand_id
1 'polypeptide(L)'
;MAIKKNIKLDKKDYLRALLCDTQPGDCPIIFSNDGLYINLTEHDRVCNDSLSFNPVSSFLKKIVNPNLDTSISVEKQAQAKKKQSSPFGYCIVKDAFSQRHLSLIHPRSQINYSEFYKNYSSVITLNTLKSNFSIRYPRKVANSFFLYENNASEKYKGEDIETTKDELMRKYSSSYFTYGGFNRIYKLFQSKMFINFEKRFSVMWMLDVSHCFDSIYTHSVSWALKNKSYIKKHVTHSNQFGQELDTLMQRSNNNETNGIPIGSEFSRVFAELIFQRIDCNIESCLLSEHGWANNKDYAILRYVDDFIVFCNSESNAEVITKIINVKLNEYNLQLNVNKLKKYSR
;
A
#
# COMPACT_ATOMS: atom_id res chain seq x y z
N MET A 1 23.36 13.10 -20.44
CA MET A 1 23.32 12.82 -18.98
C MET A 1 22.09 13.48 -18.41
N ALA A 2 21.14 12.73 -17.86
CA ALA A 2 20.01 13.31 -17.12
C ALA A 2 20.55 13.92 -15.83
N ILE A 3 20.24 15.19 -15.56
CA ILE A 3 20.62 15.85 -14.31
C ILE A 3 19.75 15.25 -13.22
N LYS A 4 20.39 14.72 -12.17
CA LYS A 4 19.70 14.10 -11.04
C LYS A 4 19.50 15.15 -9.95
N LYS A 5 18.32 15.76 -9.91
CA LYS A 5 17.96 16.75 -8.89
C LYS A 5 17.37 16.03 -7.67
N ASN A 6 17.92 16.30 -6.49
CA ASN A 6 17.42 15.75 -5.23
C ASN A 6 16.47 16.77 -4.60
N ILE A 7 15.21 16.37 -4.42
CA ILE A 7 14.19 17.21 -3.78
C ILE A 7 13.89 16.66 -2.40
N LYS A 8 14.05 17.53 -1.38
CA LYS A 8 13.69 17.23 0.00
C LYS A 8 12.19 17.39 0.19
N LEU A 9 11.57 16.42 0.84
CA LEU A 9 10.16 16.42 1.19
C LEU A 9 9.99 16.94 2.62
N ASP A 10 8.96 17.73 2.85
CA ASP A 10 8.53 18.04 4.22
C ASP A 10 7.86 16.81 4.84
N LYS A 11 8.33 16.41 6.02
CA LYS A 11 7.77 15.29 6.79
C LYS A 11 6.52 15.70 7.58
N LYS A 12 6.39 17.00 7.88
CA LYS A 12 5.26 17.53 8.63
C LYS A 12 4.00 17.58 7.76
N ASP A 13 4.18 17.71 6.44
CA ASP A 13 3.10 17.60 5.47
C ASP A 13 2.68 16.13 5.26
N TYR A 14 1.75 15.70 6.10
CA TYR A 14 1.12 14.38 5.97
C TYR A 14 0.04 14.35 4.88
N LEU A 15 -0.50 15.49 4.45
CA LEU A 15 -1.50 15.59 3.38
C LEU A 15 -0.91 15.24 2.02
N ARG A 16 0.42 15.25 1.88
CA ARG A 16 1.12 14.65 0.73
C ARG A 16 0.68 13.20 0.45
N ALA A 17 0.20 12.46 1.44
CA ALA A 17 -0.36 11.13 1.21
C ALA A 17 -1.49 11.14 0.16
N LEU A 18 -2.28 12.21 0.07
CA LEU A 18 -3.34 12.38 -0.94
C LEU A 18 -2.79 12.33 -2.37
N LEU A 19 -1.62 12.94 -2.60
CA LEU A 19 -0.97 12.99 -3.91
C LEU A 19 -0.41 11.63 -4.34
N CYS A 20 -0.20 10.72 -3.39
CA CYS A 20 0.45 9.43 -3.62
C CYS A 20 -0.46 8.22 -3.38
N ASP A 21 -1.73 8.42 -3.00
CA ASP A 21 -2.60 7.32 -2.58
C ASP A 21 -3.02 6.45 -3.77
N THR A 22 -3.20 7.01 -4.95
CA THR A 22 -3.44 6.24 -6.18
C THR A 22 -2.26 6.42 -7.12
N GLN A 23 -1.69 5.31 -7.61
CA GLN A 23 -0.55 5.41 -8.52
C GLN A 23 -0.98 6.03 -9.85
N PRO A 24 -0.15 6.87 -10.49
CA PRO A 24 -0.50 7.51 -11.77
C PRO A 24 -0.88 6.52 -12.87
N GLY A 25 -0.29 5.32 -12.88
CA GLY A 25 -0.62 4.27 -13.85
C GLY A 25 -1.92 3.52 -13.57
N ASP A 26 -2.50 3.69 -12.37
CA ASP A 26 -3.78 3.10 -12.00
C ASP A 26 -4.92 4.12 -12.15
N CYS A 27 -4.66 5.44 -12.13
CA CYS A 27 -5.67 6.48 -12.27
C CYS A 27 -6.19 6.66 -13.72
N PRO A 28 -7.48 7.03 -13.90
CA PRO A 28 -7.95 7.58 -15.17
C PRO A 28 -7.14 8.81 -15.57
N ILE A 29 -6.88 8.99 -16.88
CA ILE A 29 -6.06 10.10 -17.42
C ILE A 29 -6.54 11.47 -16.95
N ILE A 30 -7.85 11.64 -16.76
CA ILE A 30 -8.49 12.90 -16.37
C ILE A 30 -8.49 13.17 -14.86
N PHE A 31 -7.95 12.25 -14.03
CA PHE A 31 -8.05 12.32 -12.58
C PHE A 31 -6.71 12.66 -11.92
N SER A 32 -6.73 13.62 -10.99
CA SER A 32 -5.62 13.92 -10.08
C SER A 32 -6.15 14.42 -8.74
N ASN A 33 -5.42 14.10 -7.65
CA ASN A 33 -5.68 14.62 -6.31
C ASN A 33 -5.04 16.00 -6.05
N ASP A 34 -4.34 16.60 -7.03
CA ASP A 34 -3.65 17.88 -6.86
C ASP A 34 -4.60 18.98 -6.38
N GLY A 35 -5.78 19.09 -7.00
CA GLY A 35 -6.78 20.10 -6.63
C GLY A 35 -7.31 19.89 -5.21
N LEU A 36 -7.48 18.65 -4.77
CA LEU A 36 -7.90 18.34 -3.39
C LEU A 36 -6.83 18.77 -2.39
N TYR A 37 -5.56 18.48 -2.68
CA TYR A 37 -4.43 18.88 -1.84
C TYR A 37 -4.28 20.41 -1.75
N ILE A 38 -4.32 21.12 -2.89
CA ILE A 38 -4.25 22.59 -2.93
C ILE A 38 -5.39 23.18 -2.10
N ASN A 39 -6.64 22.77 -2.34
CA ASN A 39 -7.79 23.32 -1.63
C ASN A 39 -7.73 23.09 -0.11
N LEU A 40 -7.17 21.96 0.34
CA LEU A 40 -6.99 21.69 1.78
C LEU A 40 -5.88 22.53 2.39
N THR A 41 -4.75 22.68 1.70
CA THR A 41 -3.61 23.48 2.19
C THR A 41 -3.88 24.98 2.14
N GLU A 42 -4.65 25.45 1.16
CA GLU A 42 -5.11 26.83 1.06
C GLU A 42 -6.26 27.14 2.02
N HIS A 43 -7.14 26.19 2.32
CA HIS A 43 -8.18 26.39 3.34
C HIS A 43 -7.58 26.75 4.70
N ASP A 44 -6.50 26.08 5.12
CA ASP A 44 -5.77 26.42 6.35
C ASP A 44 -5.18 27.85 6.34
N ARG A 45 -4.95 28.43 5.15
CA ARG A 45 -4.39 29.78 4.97
C ARG A 45 -5.46 30.87 4.80
N VAL A 46 -6.56 30.58 4.11
CA VAL A 46 -7.54 31.58 3.63
C VAL A 46 -8.77 31.69 4.55
N CYS A 47 -9.19 30.62 5.22
CA CYS A 47 -10.44 30.61 5.99
C CYS A 47 -10.35 31.25 7.39
N ASN A 48 -9.21 31.80 7.79
CA ASN A 48 -9.13 32.62 9.00
C ASN A 48 -9.67 34.05 8.79
N ASP A 49 -9.88 34.50 7.54
CA ASP A 49 -10.08 35.93 7.25
C ASP A 49 -11.44 36.33 6.66
N SER A 50 -12.35 35.39 6.34
CA SER A 50 -13.63 35.78 5.70
C SER A 50 -14.85 35.02 6.22
N LEU A 51 -15.75 35.77 6.86
CA LEU A 51 -17.11 35.39 7.29
C LEU A 51 -18.11 35.23 6.12
N SER A 52 -17.66 35.32 4.86
CA SER A 52 -18.53 35.23 3.68
C SER A 52 -18.76 33.77 3.25
N PHE A 53 -19.97 33.48 2.79
CA PHE A 53 -20.33 32.15 2.28
C PHE A 53 -19.59 31.86 0.97
N ASN A 54 -18.72 30.85 0.97
CA ASN A 54 -18.10 30.30 -0.24
C ASN A 54 -18.63 28.87 -0.48
N PRO A 55 -19.26 28.58 -1.65
CA PRO A 55 -19.74 27.24 -1.99
C PRO A 55 -18.67 26.15 -1.87
N VAL A 56 -17.42 26.45 -2.24
CA VAL A 56 -16.28 25.52 -2.17
C VAL A 56 -15.94 25.20 -0.73
N SER A 57 -15.87 26.20 0.15
CA SER A 57 -15.59 25.97 1.58
C SER A 57 -16.73 25.21 2.25
N SER A 58 -17.98 25.48 1.86
CA SER A 58 -19.16 24.75 2.35
C SER A 58 -19.12 23.28 1.93
N PHE A 59 -18.79 22.99 0.67
CA PHE A 59 -18.62 21.63 0.16
C PHE A 59 -17.49 20.89 0.89
N LEU A 60 -16.32 21.54 1.03
CA LEU A 60 -15.17 21.00 1.74
C LEU A 60 -15.54 20.63 3.19
N LYS A 61 -16.17 21.56 3.93
CA LYS A 61 -16.60 21.34 5.32
C LYS A 61 -17.63 20.22 5.43
N LYS A 62 -18.68 20.22 4.61
CA LYS A 62 -19.81 19.29 4.79
C LYS A 62 -19.53 17.88 4.28
N ILE A 63 -18.80 17.73 3.18
CA ILE A 63 -18.67 16.45 2.46
C ILE A 63 -17.28 15.84 2.63
N VAL A 64 -16.24 16.66 2.54
CA VAL A 64 -14.85 16.19 2.46
C VAL A 64 -14.20 16.11 3.84
N ASN A 65 -14.28 17.17 4.64
CA ASN A 65 -13.69 17.25 5.97
C ASN A 65 -14.63 17.92 7.00
N PRO A 66 -15.55 17.14 7.59
CA PRO A 66 -16.48 17.60 8.63
C PRO A 66 -15.85 18.21 9.88
N ASN A 67 -14.56 17.98 10.14
CA ASN A 67 -13.87 18.59 11.28
C ASN A 67 -13.70 20.11 11.14
N LEU A 68 -13.78 20.65 9.92
CA LEU A 68 -13.65 22.08 9.65
C LEU A 68 -14.98 22.84 9.85
N ASP A 69 -16.07 22.12 10.12
CA ASP A 69 -17.40 22.71 10.31
C ASP A 69 -17.64 23.11 11.77
N THR A 70 -17.21 24.33 12.13
CA THR A 70 -17.41 24.91 13.47
C THR A 70 -18.87 25.12 13.87
N SER A 71 -19.84 24.94 12.97
CA SER A 71 -21.26 25.07 13.28
C SER A 71 -21.85 23.85 14.01
N ILE A 72 -21.10 22.74 14.07
CA ILE A 72 -21.55 21.46 14.60
C ILE A 72 -20.74 21.10 15.85
N SER A 73 -21.35 20.39 16.82
CA SER A 73 -20.64 19.91 18.01
C SER A 73 -19.49 18.95 17.64
N VAL A 74 -18.41 18.97 18.43
CA VAL A 74 -17.21 18.16 18.21
C VAL A 74 -17.53 16.66 18.05
N GLU A 75 -18.50 16.16 18.83
CA GLU A 75 -18.94 14.76 18.74
C GLU A 75 -19.59 14.42 17.39
N LYS A 76 -20.45 15.30 16.88
CA LYS A 76 -21.13 15.12 15.59
C LYS A 76 -20.15 15.27 14.42
N GLN A 77 -19.13 16.14 14.52
CA GLN A 77 -18.04 16.23 13.54
C GLN A 77 -17.29 14.90 13.44
N ALA A 78 -16.91 14.33 14.59
CA ALA A 78 -16.19 13.06 14.64
C ALA A 78 -17.02 11.90 14.06
N GLN A 79 -18.33 11.87 14.33
CA GLN A 79 -19.25 10.91 13.74
C GLN A 79 -19.37 11.06 12.21
N ALA A 80 -19.53 12.30 11.72
CA ALA A 80 -19.63 12.58 10.29
C ALA A 80 -18.36 12.21 9.52
N LYS A 81 -17.19 12.46 10.12
CA LYS A 81 -15.88 12.06 9.56
C LYS A 81 -15.73 10.56 9.42
N LYS A 82 -16.23 9.82 10.42
CA LYS A 82 -16.22 8.36 10.51
C LYS A 82 -17.41 7.70 9.80
N LYS A 83 -18.22 8.47 9.08
CA LYS A 83 -19.34 7.92 8.32
C LYS A 83 -18.82 7.07 7.15
N GLN A 84 -19.54 5.99 6.87
CA GLN A 84 -19.33 5.14 5.71
C GLN A 84 -19.25 5.95 4.40
N SER A 85 -18.32 5.57 3.54
CA SER A 85 -18.17 6.08 2.19
C SER A 85 -18.03 4.93 1.21
N SER A 86 -18.47 5.13 -0.02
CA SER A 86 -18.31 4.16 -1.10
C SER A 86 -17.20 4.63 -2.04
N PRO A 87 -16.22 3.78 -2.37
CA PRO A 87 -15.23 4.10 -3.38
C PRO A 87 -15.87 4.05 -4.77
N PHE A 88 -15.34 4.82 -5.71
CA PHE A 88 -15.78 4.82 -7.09
C PHE A 88 -15.07 3.71 -7.87
N GLY A 89 -15.80 2.66 -8.25
CA GLY A 89 -15.30 1.55 -9.05
C GLY A 89 -15.20 1.89 -10.54
N TYR A 90 -14.10 1.49 -11.18
CA TYR A 90 -13.88 1.65 -12.61
C TYR A 90 -13.02 0.49 -13.14
N CYS A 91 -13.12 0.21 -14.42
CA CYS A 91 -12.36 -0.85 -15.07
C CYS A 91 -11.27 -0.26 -15.97
N ILE A 92 -10.08 -0.85 -15.93
CA ILE A 92 -9.02 -0.62 -16.92
C ILE A 92 -8.81 -1.89 -17.74
N VAL A 93 -8.49 -1.73 -19.03
CA VAL A 93 -8.17 -2.86 -19.91
C VAL A 93 -6.86 -3.47 -19.43
N LYS A 94 -6.88 -4.78 -19.14
CA LYS A 94 -5.68 -5.53 -18.77
C LYS A 94 -5.17 -6.32 -19.98
N ASP A 95 -6.04 -7.16 -20.55
CA ASP A 95 -5.76 -7.97 -21.73
C ASP A 95 -6.96 -7.91 -22.69
N ALA A 96 -6.87 -8.51 -23.88
CA ALA A 96 -7.94 -8.50 -24.89
C ALA A 96 -9.30 -9.06 -24.39
N PHE A 97 -9.26 -9.91 -23.36
CA PHE A 97 -10.44 -10.59 -22.79
C PHE A 97 -10.69 -10.24 -21.32
N SER A 98 -9.81 -9.46 -20.67
CA SER A 98 -9.89 -9.24 -19.23
C SER A 98 -9.76 -7.76 -18.86
N GLN A 99 -10.63 -7.34 -17.95
CA GLN A 99 -10.59 -6.01 -17.34
C GLN A 99 -10.11 -6.14 -15.91
N ARG A 100 -9.36 -5.14 -15.44
CA ARG A 100 -9.00 -5.00 -14.04
C ARG A 100 -9.93 -3.96 -13.41
N HIS A 101 -10.69 -4.39 -12.41
CA HIS A 101 -11.47 -3.49 -11.58
C HIS A 101 -10.55 -2.76 -10.60
N LEU A 102 -10.70 -1.44 -10.52
CA LEU A 102 -9.99 -0.53 -9.64
C LEU A 102 -10.99 0.36 -8.91
N SER A 103 -10.55 1.00 -7.85
CA SER A 103 -11.40 1.79 -6.97
C SER A 103 -10.71 3.09 -6.57
N LEU A 104 -11.34 4.23 -6.89
CA LEU A 104 -10.93 5.53 -6.36
C LEU A 104 -11.58 5.74 -5.00
N ILE A 105 -10.76 5.97 -3.98
CA ILE A 105 -11.23 6.18 -2.62
C ILE A 105 -11.97 7.51 -2.51
N HIS A 106 -13.05 7.54 -1.74
CA HIS A 106 -13.78 8.78 -1.47
C HIS A 106 -12.86 9.83 -0.79
N PRO A 107 -12.89 11.12 -1.19
CA PRO A 107 -11.98 12.16 -0.67
C PRO A 107 -11.90 12.24 0.87
N ARG A 108 -13.05 12.15 1.56
CA ARG A 108 -13.09 12.07 3.02
C ARG A 108 -12.26 10.93 3.60
N SER A 109 -12.31 9.76 2.97
CA SER A 109 -11.56 8.58 3.40
C SER A 109 -10.08 8.71 3.09
N GLN A 110 -9.69 9.36 1.99
CA GLN A 110 -8.29 9.70 1.70
C GLN A 110 -7.70 10.66 2.75
N ILE A 111 -8.48 11.63 3.25
CA ILE A 111 -8.06 12.48 4.38
C ILE A 111 -7.86 11.64 5.64
N ASN A 112 -8.81 10.74 5.93
CA ASN A 112 -8.70 9.83 7.06
C ASN A 112 -7.45 8.92 6.95
N TYR A 113 -7.08 8.46 5.75
CA TYR A 113 -5.84 7.73 5.50
C TYR A 113 -4.60 8.57 5.81
N SER A 114 -4.60 9.84 5.36
CA SER A 114 -3.50 10.77 5.59
C SER A 114 -3.28 11.01 7.09
N GLU A 115 -4.36 11.18 7.86
CA GLU A 115 -4.31 11.32 9.31
C GLU A 115 -3.89 10.02 10.02
N PHE A 116 -4.32 8.87 9.50
CA PHE A 116 -3.87 7.59 10.01
C PHE A 116 -2.36 7.41 9.83
N TYR A 117 -1.82 7.78 8.67
CA TYR A 117 -0.36 7.78 8.44
C TYR A 117 0.39 8.76 9.34
N LYS A 118 -0.16 9.95 9.59
CA LYS A 118 0.41 10.90 10.55
C LYS A 118 0.59 10.26 11.93
N ASN A 119 -0.44 9.56 12.42
CA ASN A 119 -0.45 9.00 13.77
C ASN A 119 0.35 7.69 13.88
N TYR A 120 0.35 6.86 12.83
CA TYR A 120 0.82 5.47 12.91
C TYR A 120 1.91 5.08 11.90
N SER A 121 2.49 6.01 11.14
CA SER A 121 3.58 5.70 10.19
C SER A 121 4.74 4.92 10.82
N SER A 122 5.13 5.26 12.05
CA SER A 122 6.17 4.54 12.81
C SER A 122 5.75 3.11 13.16
N VAL A 123 4.48 2.89 13.53
CA VAL A 123 3.94 1.56 13.86
C VAL A 123 3.84 0.71 12.59
N ILE A 124 3.39 1.30 11.48
CA ILE A 124 3.33 0.63 10.18
C ILE A 124 4.74 0.15 9.80
N THR A 125 5.72 1.06 9.76
CA THR A 125 7.09 0.75 9.34
C THR A 125 7.77 -0.30 10.22
N LEU A 126 7.52 -0.29 11.54
CA LEU A 126 8.01 -1.35 12.43
C LEU A 126 7.41 -2.72 12.11
N ASN A 127 6.11 -2.78 11.81
CA ASN A 127 5.43 -4.04 11.51
C ASN A 127 5.76 -4.58 10.11
N THR A 128 6.12 -3.72 9.16
CA THR A 128 6.51 -4.09 7.80
C THR A 128 7.99 -4.46 7.65
N LEU A 129 8.74 -4.51 8.75
CA LEU A 129 10.16 -4.91 8.78
C LEU A 129 10.38 -6.33 9.36
N LYS A 130 9.32 -7.09 9.60
CA LYS A 130 9.39 -8.39 10.30
C LYS A 130 9.76 -9.56 9.38
N SER A 131 9.28 -9.54 8.14
CA SER A 131 9.45 -10.60 7.16
C SER A 131 10.81 -10.54 6.47
N ASN A 132 11.44 -11.71 6.30
CA ASN A 132 12.63 -11.89 5.48
C ASN A 132 12.31 -12.18 3.99
N PHE A 133 11.03 -12.37 3.64
CA PHE A 133 10.61 -12.72 2.28
C PHE A 133 10.19 -11.50 1.47
N SER A 134 9.58 -10.50 2.10
CA SER A 134 9.06 -9.33 1.39
C SER A 134 10.18 -8.52 0.74
N ILE A 135 10.08 -8.34 -0.58
CA ILE A 135 11.00 -7.50 -1.35
C ILE A 135 10.38 -6.17 -1.77
N ARG A 136 9.19 -5.85 -1.28
CA ARG A 136 8.55 -4.54 -1.43
C ARG A 136 7.70 -4.24 -0.20
N TYR A 137 8.28 -3.49 0.73
CA TYR A 137 7.61 -3.11 1.98
C TYR A 137 7.90 -1.65 2.37
N PRO A 138 6.98 -0.96 3.07
CA PRO A 138 7.25 0.34 3.66
C PRO A 138 8.41 0.27 4.65
N ARG A 139 9.50 1.02 4.41
CA ARG A 139 10.69 1.00 5.29
C ARG A 139 10.74 2.22 6.21
N LYS A 140 10.39 3.39 5.69
CA LYS A 140 10.36 4.65 6.44
C LYS A 140 9.49 5.67 5.71
N VAL A 141 9.05 6.73 6.39
CA VAL A 141 8.44 7.89 5.73
C VAL A 141 9.46 8.50 4.75
N ALA A 142 9.03 8.85 3.54
CA ALA A 142 9.93 9.37 2.52
C ALA A 142 10.47 10.75 2.90
N ASN A 143 11.79 10.93 2.83
CA ASN A 143 12.47 12.19 3.15
C ASN A 143 12.83 13.00 1.89
N SER A 144 13.04 12.31 0.78
CA SER A 144 13.51 12.91 -0.46
C SER A 144 13.28 11.95 -1.62
N PHE A 145 13.21 12.47 -2.83
CA PHE A 145 13.18 11.68 -4.05
C PHE A 145 14.04 12.35 -5.13
N PHE A 146 14.31 11.59 -6.18
CA PHE A 146 15.13 12.04 -7.30
C PHE A 146 14.25 12.29 -8.51
N LEU A 147 14.37 13.49 -9.08
CA LEU A 147 13.89 13.76 -10.43
C LEU A 147 15.01 13.47 -11.41
N TYR A 148 14.63 12.85 -12.52
CA TYR A 148 15.48 12.75 -13.70
C TYR A 148 14.93 13.76 -14.71
N GLU A 149 15.61 14.90 -14.84
CA GLU A 149 15.30 15.85 -15.90
C GLU A 149 15.74 15.25 -17.24
N ASN A 150 14.78 14.98 -18.12
CA ASN A 150 15.07 14.59 -19.50
C ASN A 150 15.50 15.86 -20.26
N ASN A 151 16.81 15.97 -20.47
CA ASN A 151 17.52 17.10 -21.08
C ASN A 151 17.23 17.33 -22.59
N ALA A 152 16.00 17.18 -23.06
CA ALA A 152 15.64 17.47 -24.46
C ALA A 152 14.84 18.76 -24.64
N SER A 153 13.98 19.15 -23.69
CA SER A 153 13.09 20.31 -23.82
C SER A 153 13.43 21.51 -22.91
N GLU A 154 14.18 21.32 -21.83
CA GLU A 154 14.38 22.37 -20.80
C GLU A 154 15.71 23.15 -20.93
N LYS A 155 16.52 22.89 -21.98
CA LYS A 155 17.83 23.56 -22.15
C LYS A 155 17.77 24.95 -22.80
N TYR A 156 16.61 25.35 -23.31
CA TYR A 156 16.38 26.70 -23.82
C TYR A 156 15.42 27.42 -22.88
N LYS A 157 15.62 28.72 -22.64
CA LYS A 157 14.63 29.58 -21.98
C LYS A 157 13.35 29.54 -22.84
N GLY A 158 12.46 28.61 -22.52
CA GLY A 158 11.12 28.56 -23.10
C GLY A 158 10.32 29.73 -22.55
N GLU A 159 9.47 30.31 -23.39
CA GLU A 159 8.45 31.29 -23.00
C GLU A 159 7.30 30.66 -22.19
N ASP A 160 7.35 29.35 -21.94
CA ASP A 160 6.35 28.64 -21.14
C ASP A 160 6.45 29.04 -19.67
N ILE A 161 5.38 29.68 -19.19
CA ILE A 161 5.18 29.99 -17.77
C ILE A 161 4.97 28.66 -17.04
N GLU A 162 5.87 28.32 -16.11
CA GLU A 162 5.71 27.15 -15.26
C GLU A 162 4.37 27.21 -14.52
N THR A 163 3.53 26.19 -14.69
CA THR A 163 2.25 26.14 -13.99
C THR A 163 2.43 25.57 -12.58
N THR A 164 1.53 25.93 -11.67
CA THR A 164 1.50 25.34 -10.31
C THR A 164 1.40 23.81 -10.34
N LYS A 165 0.75 23.23 -11.36
CA LYS A 165 0.68 21.78 -11.57
C LYS A 165 2.05 21.17 -11.89
N ASP A 166 2.82 21.82 -12.77
CA ASP A 166 4.18 21.38 -13.12
C ASP A 166 5.12 21.46 -11.92
N GLU A 167 4.90 22.43 -11.03
CA GLU A 167 5.65 22.55 -9.79
C GLU A 167 5.27 21.45 -8.77
N LEU A 168 3.97 21.13 -8.61
CA LEU A 168 3.50 20.05 -7.72
C LEU A 168 4.00 18.67 -8.17
N MET A 169 3.92 18.39 -9.47
CA MET A 169 4.44 17.15 -10.07
C MET A 169 5.94 16.99 -9.86
N ARG A 170 6.70 18.10 -9.90
CA ARG A 170 8.14 18.10 -9.60
C ARG A 170 8.43 18.06 -8.10
N LYS A 171 7.53 18.55 -7.22
CA LYS A 171 7.78 18.65 -5.76
C LYS A 171 7.47 17.40 -4.96
N TYR A 172 6.63 16.49 -5.44
CA TYR A 172 6.16 15.35 -4.64
C TYR A 172 6.54 13.98 -5.20
N SER A 173 6.94 13.09 -4.29
CA SER A 173 7.25 11.68 -4.60
C SER A 173 5.97 10.93 -5.00
N SER A 174 6.09 9.89 -5.82
CA SER A 174 4.98 8.99 -6.17
C SER A 174 4.51 8.10 -5.01
N SER A 175 5.17 8.17 -3.84
CA SER A 175 4.82 7.40 -2.64
C SER A 175 5.02 8.19 -1.34
N TYR A 176 4.17 7.90 -0.34
CA TYR A 176 4.28 8.44 1.01
C TYR A 176 5.50 7.85 1.76
N PHE A 177 5.65 6.53 1.72
CA PHE A 177 6.78 5.79 2.28
C PHE A 177 7.91 5.59 1.25
N THR A 178 9.14 5.51 1.72
CA THR A 178 10.24 4.87 0.98
C THR A 178 10.11 3.37 1.15
N TYR A 179 10.11 2.65 0.03
CA TYR A 179 10.03 1.19 0.00
C TYR A 179 11.41 0.54 0.04
N GLY A 180 11.53 -0.56 0.78
CA GLY A 180 12.67 -1.47 0.72
C GLY A 180 12.58 -2.41 -0.47
N GLY A 181 13.73 -2.90 -0.96
CA GLY A 181 13.82 -3.87 -2.05
C GLY A 181 13.58 -3.27 -3.45
N PHE A 182 12.60 -3.79 -4.18
CA PHE A 182 12.35 -3.46 -5.58
C PHE A 182 10.99 -2.77 -5.78
N ASN A 183 10.96 -1.71 -6.59
CA ASN A 183 9.71 -1.00 -6.91
C ASN A 183 8.89 -1.67 -8.02
N ARG A 184 9.50 -2.54 -8.83
CA ARG A 184 8.88 -3.31 -9.91
C ARG A 184 9.53 -4.69 -9.96
N ILE A 185 8.72 -5.73 -10.20
CA ILE A 185 9.19 -7.12 -10.19
C ILE A 185 10.26 -7.40 -11.25
N TYR A 186 10.19 -6.80 -12.45
CA TYR A 186 11.21 -7.04 -13.49
C TYR A 186 12.63 -6.64 -13.06
N LYS A 187 12.76 -5.67 -12.15
CA LYS A 187 14.07 -5.27 -11.61
C LYS A 187 14.66 -6.32 -10.68
N LEU A 188 13.83 -7.17 -10.08
CA LEU A 188 14.30 -8.32 -9.33
C LEU A 188 15.00 -9.30 -10.26
N PHE A 189 14.37 -9.67 -11.39
CA PHE A 189 14.93 -10.64 -12.34
C PHE A 189 16.28 -10.19 -12.92
N GLN A 190 16.50 -8.88 -13.03
CA GLN A 190 17.77 -8.30 -13.48
C GLN A 190 18.81 -8.14 -12.36
N SER A 191 18.46 -8.48 -11.12
CA SER A 191 19.32 -8.23 -9.96
C SER A 191 20.35 -9.33 -9.76
N LYS A 192 21.53 -8.96 -9.21
CA LYS A 192 22.56 -9.90 -8.77
C LYS A 192 22.03 -10.92 -7.75
N MET A 193 21.08 -10.48 -6.90
CA MET A 193 20.46 -11.34 -5.89
C MET A 193 19.72 -12.51 -6.54
N PHE A 194 18.91 -12.23 -7.55
CA PHE A 194 18.17 -13.26 -8.29
C PHE A 194 19.12 -14.25 -8.99
N ILE A 195 20.12 -13.72 -9.71
CA ILE A 195 21.16 -14.54 -10.37
C ILE A 195 21.90 -15.44 -9.37
N ASN A 196 22.18 -14.95 -8.15
CA ASN A 196 22.83 -15.75 -7.12
C ASN A 196 21.93 -16.90 -6.62
N PHE A 197 20.63 -16.67 -6.47
CA PHE A 197 19.70 -17.74 -6.11
C PHE A 197 19.54 -18.76 -7.22
N GLU A 198 19.41 -18.31 -8.48
CA GLU A 198 19.37 -19.22 -9.64
C GLU A 198 20.63 -20.09 -9.75
N LYS A 199 21.81 -19.56 -9.41
CA LYS A 199 23.04 -20.37 -9.38
C LYS A 199 23.01 -21.41 -8.26
N ARG A 200 22.55 -21.02 -7.07
CA ARG A 200 22.60 -21.86 -5.86
C ARG A 200 21.54 -22.95 -5.81
N PHE A 201 20.35 -22.69 -6.36
CA PHE A 201 19.20 -23.59 -6.24
C PHE A 201 18.77 -24.13 -7.61
N SER A 202 18.59 -25.45 -7.73
CA SER A 202 18.26 -26.10 -9.00
C SER A 202 16.80 -25.92 -9.42
N VAL A 203 15.90 -25.62 -8.48
CA VAL A 203 14.45 -25.49 -8.70
C VAL A 203 13.98 -24.09 -8.32
N MET A 204 13.12 -23.51 -9.16
CA MET A 204 12.45 -22.23 -8.92
C MET A 204 10.97 -22.33 -9.27
N TRP A 205 10.08 -22.06 -8.32
CA TRP A 205 8.63 -22.04 -8.53
C TRP A 205 8.06 -20.65 -8.27
N MET A 206 7.17 -20.19 -9.15
CA MET A 206 6.46 -18.92 -9.01
C MET A 206 4.99 -19.20 -8.68
N LEU A 207 4.51 -18.60 -7.58
CA LEU A 207 3.16 -18.76 -7.04
C LEU A 207 2.47 -17.39 -7.02
N ASP A 208 1.17 -17.36 -7.32
CA ASP A 208 0.31 -16.16 -7.31
C ASP A 208 -0.83 -16.41 -6.33
N VAL A 209 -1.25 -15.41 -5.55
CA VAL A 209 -2.44 -15.51 -4.69
C VAL A 209 -3.69 -15.17 -5.51
N SER A 210 -4.68 -16.06 -5.49
CA SER A 210 -5.94 -15.86 -6.20
C SER A 210 -6.72 -14.70 -5.62
N HIS A 211 -7.14 -13.74 -6.46
CA HIS A 211 -8.03 -12.63 -6.09
C HIS A 211 -7.61 -11.95 -4.77
N CYS A 212 -6.31 -11.66 -4.62
CA CYS A 212 -5.73 -11.28 -3.33
C CYS A 212 -6.51 -10.16 -2.62
N PHE A 213 -6.66 -9.00 -3.25
CA PHE A 213 -7.32 -7.84 -2.62
C PHE A 213 -8.81 -8.08 -2.35
N ASP A 214 -9.51 -8.80 -3.23
CA ASP A 214 -10.93 -9.15 -3.05
C ASP A 214 -11.13 -10.19 -1.93
N SER A 215 -10.12 -11.02 -1.64
CA SER A 215 -10.19 -12.11 -0.66
C SER A 215 -9.73 -11.69 0.74
N ILE A 216 -9.13 -10.50 0.90
CA ILE A 216 -8.66 -10.04 2.20
C ILE A 216 -9.86 -9.77 3.11
N TYR A 217 -9.93 -10.51 4.22
CA TYR A 217 -10.84 -10.22 5.32
C TYR A 217 -10.24 -9.13 6.21
N THR A 218 -10.91 -7.99 6.32
CA THR A 218 -10.39 -6.78 7.02
C THR A 218 -9.96 -7.06 8.46
N HIS A 219 -10.76 -7.82 9.22
CA HIS A 219 -10.43 -8.20 10.59
C HIS A 219 -9.16 -9.05 10.73
N SER A 220 -8.67 -9.66 9.64
CA SER A 220 -7.44 -10.46 9.64
C SER A 220 -6.20 -9.63 9.99
N VAL A 221 -6.24 -8.30 9.80
CA VAL A 221 -5.16 -7.40 10.22
C VAL A 221 -4.96 -7.42 11.73
N SER A 222 -6.05 -7.55 12.50
CA SER A 222 -5.98 -7.68 13.96
C SER A 222 -5.31 -8.99 14.37
N TRP A 223 -5.57 -10.09 13.63
CA TRP A 223 -4.90 -11.37 13.85
C TRP A 223 -3.41 -11.30 13.53
N ALA A 224 -3.06 -10.61 12.45
CA ALA A 224 -1.69 -10.45 12.00
C ALA A 224 -0.83 -9.67 13.00
N LEU A 225 -1.39 -8.62 13.61
CA LEU A 225 -0.66 -7.70 14.48
C LEU A 225 -0.46 -8.21 15.92
N LYS A 226 -1.39 -9.01 16.45
CA LYS A 226 -1.37 -9.43 17.87
C LYS A 226 -0.95 -10.88 18.11
N ASN A 227 -0.74 -11.70 17.09
CA ASN A 227 -0.74 -13.16 17.17
C ASN A 227 -2.10 -13.71 17.64
N LYS A 228 -2.70 -14.60 16.83
CA LYS A 228 -4.03 -15.21 17.08
C LYS A 228 -4.20 -15.83 18.47
N SER A 229 -3.11 -16.35 19.06
CA SER A 229 -3.09 -16.98 20.39
C SER A 229 -3.11 -15.99 21.56
N TYR A 230 -2.57 -14.78 21.41
CA TYR A 230 -2.59 -13.72 22.43
C TYR A 230 -3.96 -13.06 22.54
N ILE A 231 -4.65 -12.88 21.40
CA ILE A 231 -6.00 -12.28 21.36
C ILE A 231 -7.01 -13.12 22.14
N LYS A 232 -6.97 -14.45 21.93
CA LYS A 232 -7.89 -15.39 22.60
C LYS A 232 -7.72 -15.46 24.13
N LYS A 233 -6.55 -15.08 24.66
CA LYS A 233 -6.22 -15.21 26.08
C LYS A 233 -6.28 -13.91 26.89
N HIS A 234 -6.12 -12.73 26.27
CA HIS A 234 -5.79 -11.50 27.02
C HIS A 234 -6.53 -10.21 26.62
N VAL A 235 -7.59 -10.24 25.80
CA VAL A 235 -8.18 -8.97 25.32
C VAL A 235 -9.46 -8.60 26.08
N THR A 236 -9.28 -7.84 27.16
CA THR A 236 -10.25 -6.84 27.65
C THR A 236 -9.92 -5.42 27.17
N HIS A 237 -8.71 -5.17 26.64
CA HIS A 237 -8.28 -3.87 26.11
C HIS A 237 -7.72 -4.01 24.69
N SER A 238 -8.39 -3.42 23.71
CA SER A 238 -8.03 -3.49 22.30
C SER A 238 -6.82 -2.59 21.98
N ASN A 239 -5.77 -3.11 21.30
CA ASN A 239 -4.88 -2.23 20.51
C ASN A 239 -5.72 -1.31 19.65
N GLN A 240 -5.67 -0.03 20.00
CA GLN A 240 -6.28 1.06 19.26
C GLN A 240 -5.87 1.02 17.78
N PHE A 241 -4.60 0.76 17.46
CA PHE A 241 -4.08 0.73 16.09
C PHE A 241 -4.80 -0.28 15.17
N GLY A 242 -4.85 -1.56 15.56
CA GLY A 242 -5.41 -2.61 14.70
C GLY A 242 -6.91 -2.44 14.47
N GLN A 243 -7.64 -2.05 15.52
CA GLN A 243 -9.07 -1.77 15.45
C GLN A 243 -9.37 -0.52 14.62
N GLU A 244 -8.57 0.55 14.78
CA GLU A 244 -8.72 1.76 13.97
C GLU A 244 -8.41 1.50 12.50
N LEU A 245 -7.36 0.75 12.19
CA LEU A 245 -6.99 0.38 10.82
C LEU A 245 -8.09 -0.42 10.11
N ASP A 246 -8.60 -1.44 10.80
CA ASP A 246 -9.69 -2.29 10.34
C ASP A 246 -10.96 -1.49 10.09
N THR A 247 -11.39 -0.71 11.09
CA THR A 247 -12.57 0.15 11.00
C THR A 247 -12.44 1.19 9.88
N LEU A 248 -11.25 1.76 9.70
CA LEU A 248 -10.96 2.73 8.65
C LEU A 248 -11.08 2.09 7.26
N MET A 249 -10.53 0.89 7.07
CA MET A 249 -10.65 0.14 5.82
C MET A 249 -12.11 -0.18 5.49
N GLN A 250 -12.87 -0.70 6.45
CA GLN A 250 -14.31 -1.00 6.26
C GLN A 250 -15.09 0.26 5.88
N ARG A 251 -14.95 1.35 6.64
CA ARG A 251 -15.67 2.62 6.37
C ARG A 251 -15.31 3.23 5.03
N SER A 252 -14.09 3.02 4.55
CA SER A 252 -13.64 3.48 3.23
C SER A 252 -14.26 2.69 2.08
N ASN A 253 -14.72 1.47 2.36
CA ASN A 253 -15.21 0.49 1.41
C ASN A 253 -16.65 0.08 1.71
N ASN A 254 -17.57 1.03 1.90
CA ASN A 254 -18.98 0.74 2.11
C ASN A 254 -19.30 -0.17 3.32
N ASN A 255 -18.48 -0.13 4.38
CA ASN A 255 -18.53 -1.05 5.52
C ASN A 255 -18.38 -2.54 5.13
N GLU A 256 -17.81 -2.84 3.97
CA GLU A 256 -17.49 -4.20 3.57
C GLU A 256 -16.37 -4.76 4.44
N THR A 257 -16.54 -6.02 4.85
CA THR A 257 -15.56 -6.73 5.68
C THR A 257 -14.70 -7.70 4.86
N ASN A 258 -15.19 -8.13 3.70
CA ASN A 258 -14.51 -9.00 2.74
C ASN A 258 -14.13 -8.19 1.51
N GLY A 259 -12.84 -8.19 1.19
CA GLY A 259 -12.29 -7.39 0.10
C GLY A 259 -11.91 -5.98 0.56
N ILE A 260 -10.83 -5.48 -0.03
CA ILE A 260 -10.35 -4.11 0.17
C ILE A 260 -10.23 -3.39 -1.18
N PRO A 261 -10.39 -2.05 -1.23
CA PRO A 261 -10.38 -1.32 -2.49
C PRO A 261 -9.08 -1.53 -3.28
N ILE A 262 -9.17 -1.86 -4.57
CA ILE A 262 -8.01 -2.11 -5.43
C ILE A 262 -7.52 -0.79 -6.03
N GLY A 263 -6.20 -0.55 -5.98
CA GLY A 263 -5.55 0.61 -6.61
C GLY A 263 -5.03 1.66 -5.63
N SER A 264 -5.61 1.72 -4.43
CA SER A 264 -5.07 2.57 -3.36
C SER A 264 -3.78 1.99 -2.77
N GLU A 265 -2.83 2.86 -2.47
CA GLU A 265 -1.57 2.55 -1.82
C GLU A 265 -1.81 2.18 -0.37
N PHE A 266 -2.81 2.79 0.27
CA PHE A 266 -3.27 2.39 1.60
C PHE A 266 -3.70 0.92 1.66
N SER A 267 -4.47 0.44 0.66
CA SER A 267 -4.82 -0.99 0.57
C SER A 267 -3.60 -1.90 0.40
N ARG A 268 -2.57 -1.46 -0.35
CA ARG A 268 -1.32 -2.23 -0.47
C ARG A 268 -0.57 -2.31 0.84
N VAL A 269 -0.49 -1.22 1.58
CA VAL A 269 0.11 -1.18 2.93
C VAL A 269 -0.67 -2.08 3.89
N PHE A 270 -2.01 -2.05 3.82
CA PHE A 270 -2.88 -2.92 4.61
C PHE A 270 -2.61 -4.40 4.34
N ALA A 271 -2.57 -4.81 3.05
CA ALA A 271 -2.25 -6.16 2.65
C ALA A 271 -0.83 -6.57 3.12
N GLU A 272 0.16 -5.69 2.97
CA GLU A 272 1.53 -5.95 3.38
C GLU A 272 1.63 -6.25 4.88
N LEU A 273 0.89 -5.55 5.74
CA LEU A 273 0.86 -5.84 7.18
C LEU A 273 0.39 -7.27 7.50
N ILE A 274 -0.57 -7.79 6.74
CA ILE A 274 -1.06 -9.16 6.87
C ILE A 274 0.01 -10.14 6.37
N PHE A 275 0.53 -9.92 5.16
CA PHE A 275 1.51 -10.81 4.56
C PHE A 275 2.82 -10.88 5.35
N GLN A 276 3.23 -9.80 6.00
CA GLN A 276 4.40 -9.81 6.89
C GLN A 276 4.28 -10.87 7.99
N ARG A 277 3.08 -11.05 8.54
CA ARG A 277 2.82 -12.11 9.52
C ARG A 277 2.77 -13.50 8.87
N ILE A 278 2.15 -13.62 7.71
CA ILE A 278 2.07 -14.87 6.96
C ILE A 278 3.49 -15.37 6.62
N ASP A 279 4.35 -14.50 6.12
CA ASP A 279 5.75 -14.79 5.80
C ASP A 279 6.48 -15.33 7.05
N CYS A 280 6.36 -14.65 8.20
CA CYS A 280 6.97 -15.10 9.46
C CYS A 280 6.45 -16.48 9.89
N ASN A 281 5.15 -16.74 9.70
CA ASN A 281 4.53 -18.02 10.03
C ASN A 281 5.03 -19.15 9.10
N ILE A 282 5.23 -18.87 7.82
CA ILE A 282 5.81 -19.81 6.84
C ILE A 282 7.26 -20.13 7.23
N GLU A 283 8.08 -19.10 7.46
CA GLU A 283 9.50 -19.27 7.83
C GLU A 283 9.64 -20.08 9.13
N SER A 284 8.82 -19.78 10.13
CA SER A 284 8.83 -20.50 11.41
C SER A 284 8.40 -21.97 11.26
N CYS A 285 7.38 -22.25 10.45
CA CYS A 285 6.88 -23.60 10.19
C CYS A 285 7.91 -24.47 9.46
N LEU A 286 8.56 -23.91 8.42
CA LEU A 286 9.64 -24.58 7.68
C LEU A 286 10.82 -24.92 8.60
N LEU A 287 11.18 -24.01 9.51
CA LEU A 287 12.24 -24.26 10.48
C LEU A 287 11.83 -25.31 11.52
N SER A 288 10.62 -25.23 12.09
CA SER A 288 10.21 -26.13 13.17
C SER A 288 9.89 -27.55 12.72
N GLU A 289 9.28 -27.72 11.55
CA GLU A 289 8.82 -29.03 11.06
C GLU A 289 9.89 -29.75 10.22
N HIS A 290 10.77 -29.00 9.55
CA HIS A 290 11.76 -29.57 8.64
C HIS A 290 13.21 -29.20 8.96
N GLY A 291 13.46 -28.29 9.90
CA GLY A 291 14.81 -27.79 10.20
C GLY A 291 15.37 -26.89 9.09
N TRP A 292 14.56 -26.44 8.14
CA TRP A 292 15.02 -25.69 6.98
C TRP A 292 15.14 -24.19 7.27
N ALA A 293 16.33 -23.65 7.03
CA ALA A 293 16.64 -22.24 7.21
C ALA A 293 16.59 -21.48 5.87
N ASN A 294 15.91 -20.33 5.89
CA ASN A 294 15.88 -19.41 4.77
C ASN A 294 17.31 -18.94 4.41
N ASN A 295 17.55 -18.75 3.11
CA ASN A 295 18.84 -18.48 2.49
C ASN A 295 19.92 -19.56 2.69
N LYS A 296 19.58 -20.75 3.21
CA LYS A 296 20.47 -21.91 3.27
C LYS A 296 19.86 -23.08 2.49
N ASP A 297 18.75 -23.62 2.98
CA ASP A 297 18.08 -24.80 2.42
C ASP A 297 17.08 -24.42 1.31
N TYR A 298 16.48 -23.24 1.46
CA TYR A 298 15.59 -22.61 0.47
C TYR A 298 15.80 -21.10 0.45
N ALA A 299 15.20 -20.40 -0.52
CA ALA A 299 14.95 -18.96 -0.43
C ALA A 299 13.55 -18.64 -0.94
N ILE A 300 12.81 -17.81 -0.21
CA ILE A 300 11.50 -17.31 -0.64
C ILE A 300 11.58 -15.79 -0.78
N LEU A 301 11.11 -15.27 -1.90
CA LEU A 301 10.92 -13.85 -2.15
C LEU A 301 9.45 -13.59 -2.41
N ARG A 302 8.89 -12.51 -1.84
CA ARG A 302 7.52 -12.08 -2.07
C ARG A 302 7.45 -10.64 -2.57
N TYR A 303 6.82 -10.45 -3.73
CA TYR A 303 6.51 -9.15 -4.29
C TYR A 303 4.99 -8.93 -4.28
N VAL A 304 4.50 -8.16 -3.30
CA VAL A 304 3.05 -8.00 -3.07
C VAL A 304 2.42 -9.39 -2.81
N ASP A 305 1.70 -9.95 -3.75
CA ASP A 305 1.03 -11.24 -3.69
C ASP A 305 1.76 -12.36 -4.48
N ASP A 306 2.79 -12.01 -5.24
CA ASP A 306 3.62 -12.99 -5.98
C ASP A 306 4.71 -13.58 -5.09
N PHE A 307 4.77 -14.91 -4.95
CA PHE A 307 5.85 -15.63 -4.31
C PHE A 307 6.79 -16.26 -5.33
N ILE A 308 8.10 -16.23 -5.05
CA ILE A 308 9.13 -16.94 -5.80
C ILE A 308 9.89 -17.82 -4.81
N VAL A 309 9.82 -19.12 -5.00
CA VAL A 309 10.41 -20.15 -4.16
C VAL A 309 11.61 -20.76 -4.86
N PHE A 310 12.76 -20.82 -4.19
CA PHE A 310 13.98 -21.47 -4.67
C PHE A 310 14.39 -22.60 -3.72
N CYS A 311 14.70 -23.78 -4.27
CA CYS A 311 15.18 -24.94 -3.52
C CYS A 311 15.96 -25.93 -4.43
N ASN A 312 16.45 -27.04 -3.86
CA ASN A 312 17.29 -28.00 -4.59
C ASN A 312 16.57 -29.26 -5.09
N SER A 313 15.31 -29.46 -4.71
CA SER A 313 14.49 -30.58 -5.20
C SER A 313 13.05 -30.14 -5.43
N GLU A 314 12.38 -30.79 -6.36
CA GLU A 314 10.95 -30.57 -6.63
C GLU A 314 10.10 -31.00 -5.43
N SER A 315 10.48 -32.07 -4.73
CA SER A 315 9.82 -32.50 -3.49
C SER A 315 9.86 -31.41 -2.41
N ASN A 316 10.97 -30.70 -2.25
CA ASN A 316 11.06 -29.59 -1.30
C ASN A 316 10.17 -28.41 -1.74
N ALA A 317 10.11 -28.14 -3.06
CA ALA A 317 9.25 -27.10 -3.61
C ALA A 317 7.76 -27.39 -3.35
N GLU A 318 7.34 -28.65 -3.47
CA GLU A 318 5.98 -29.11 -3.15
C GLU A 318 5.64 -28.89 -1.69
N VAL A 319 6.53 -29.30 -0.78
CA VAL A 319 6.36 -29.11 0.67
C VAL A 319 6.25 -27.63 1.01
N ILE A 320 7.17 -26.80 0.50
CA ILE A 320 7.14 -25.34 0.74
C ILE A 320 5.83 -24.73 0.20
N THR A 321 5.43 -25.09 -1.02
CA THR A 321 4.20 -24.59 -1.65
C THR A 321 2.97 -24.98 -0.84
N LYS A 322 2.91 -26.21 -0.32
CA LYS A 322 1.84 -26.68 0.54
C LYS A 322 1.78 -25.88 1.84
N ILE A 323 2.91 -25.63 2.48
CA ILE A 323 3.00 -24.81 3.70
C ILE A 323 2.55 -23.37 3.42
N ILE A 324 3.00 -22.76 2.33
CA ILE A 324 2.55 -21.43 1.91
C ILE A 324 1.02 -21.41 1.79
N ASN A 325 0.43 -22.37 1.07
CA ASN A 325 -1.03 -22.43 0.92
C ASN A 325 -1.77 -22.62 2.24
N VAL A 326 -1.26 -23.48 3.14
CA VAL A 326 -1.83 -23.68 4.49
C VAL A 326 -1.80 -22.37 5.29
N LYS A 327 -0.68 -21.64 5.27
CA LYS A 327 -0.54 -20.37 6.02
C LYS A 327 -1.35 -19.23 5.42
N LEU A 328 -1.53 -19.20 4.10
CA LEU A 328 -2.47 -18.28 3.44
C LEU A 328 -3.92 -18.57 3.84
N ASN A 329 -4.32 -19.85 3.87
CA ASN A 329 -5.69 -20.25 4.22
C ASN A 329 -6.08 -19.84 5.65
N GLU A 330 -5.12 -19.74 6.59
CA GLU A 330 -5.37 -19.21 7.95
C GLU A 330 -5.91 -17.77 7.95
N TYR A 331 -5.73 -17.04 6.84
CA TYR A 331 -6.16 -15.65 6.61
C TYR A 331 -7.17 -15.52 5.46
N ASN A 332 -7.84 -16.61 5.06
CA ASN A 332 -8.80 -16.68 3.95
C ASN A 332 -8.20 -16.35 2.57
N LEU A 333 -6.89 -16.55 2.39
CA LEU A 333 -6.19 -16.40 1.12
C LEU A 333 -5.81 -17.77 0.57
N GLN A 334 -5.73 -17.90 -0.76
CA GLN A 334 -5.40 -19.17 -1.41
C GLN A 334 -4.52 -18.95 -2.65
N LEU A 335 -3.66 -19.92 -2.96
CA LEU A 335 -2.84 -19.88 -4.17
C LEU A 335 -3.67 -20.11 -5.43
N ASN A 336 -3.23 -19.53 -6.54
CA ASN A 336 -3.77 -19.75 -7.86
C ASN A 336 -3.04 -20.91 -8.54
N VAL A 337 -3.65 -22.10 -8.48
CA VAL A 337 -3.07 -23.33 -9.04
C VAL A 337 -2.84 -23.21 -10.55
N ASN A 338 -3.68 -22.47 -11.27
CA ASN A 338 -3.59 -22.31 -12.73
C ASN A 338 -2.43 -21.42 -13.17
N LYS A 339 -1.90 -20.59 -12.27
CA LYS A 339 -0.78 -19.68 -12.55
C LYS A 339 0.55 -20.16 -11.97
N LEU A 340 0.59 -21.36 -11.39
CA LEU A 340 1.81 -21.97 -10.90
C LEU A 340 2.79 -22.19 -12.05
N LYS A 341 3.98 -21.57 -11.98
CA LYS A 341 5.06 -21.80 -12.94
C LYS A 341 6.20 -22.54 -12.25
N LYS A 342 6.59 -23.68 -12.81
CA LYS A 342 7.66 -24.53 -12.29
C LYS A 342 8.85 -24.49 -13.24
N TYR A 343 10.03 -24.29 -12.68
CA TYR A 343 11.30 -24.32 -13.41
C TYR A 343 12.28 -25.22 -12.65
N SER A 344 12.99 -26.07 -13.39
CA SER A 344 14.08 -26.92 -12.90
C SER A 344 15.23 -26.91 -13.92
N ARG A 345 16.47 -27.06 -13.41
CA ARG A 345 17.70 -27.09 -14.21
C ARG A 345 18.13 -28.50 -14.57
#